data_AF-A0A377TW80-F1
#
_entry.id   AF-A0A377TW80-F1
#
_cell.length_a   1.000
_cell.length_b   1.000
_cell.length_c   1.000
_cell.angle_alpha   90.00
_cell.angle_beta   90.00
_cell.angle_gamma   90.00
#
_symmetry.space_group_name_H-M   'P 1'
#
loop_
_entity.id
_entity.type
_entity.pdbx_description
1 polymer ?
#
loop_
_entity_poly.entity_id
_entity_poly.type
_entity_poly.pdbx_seq_one_letter_code
_entity_poly.pdbx_strand_id
1 'polypeptide(L)'
;MSVPHIDTRIIDGKRVVLFGPFATFSTRFLKNGSLWDLLASTNTSNILPMLNVGLDNFDLVKYLISQVMQKDKDRLAALCEYYPEARKEDWRLWQAGPARADH
;
A
#
# COMPACT_ATOMS: atom_id res chain seq x y z
N MET A 1 13.70 -2.79 -5.18
CA MET A 1 12.43 -2.89 -4.44
C MET A 1 12.71 -2.63 -2.97
N SER A 2 11.79 -1.98 -2.25
CA SER A 2 11.92 -1.75 -0.80
C SER A 2 11.72 -3.08 -0.07
N VAL A 3 12.73 -3.49 0.68
CA VAL A 3 12.67 -4.61 1.64
C VAL A 3 11.70 -4.25 2.78
N PRO A 4 11.07 -5.22 3.47
CA PRO A 4 10.34 -4.91 4.68
C PRO A 4 11.21 -4.15 5.67
N HIS A 5 10.63 -3.09 6.25
CA HIS A 5 11.36 -2.14 7.09
C HIS A 5 10.48 -1.66 8.23
N ILE A 6 11.16 -1.28 9.31
CA ILE A 6 10.57 -0.66 10.48
C ILE A 6 11.07 0.78 10.53
N ASP A 7 10.16 1.73 10.42
CA ASP A 7 10.46 3.17 10.52
C ASP A 7 9.88 3.74 11.81
N THR A 8 10.62 4.64 12.45
CA THR A 8 10.07 5.49 13.51
C THR A 8 9.63 6.82 12.91
N ARG A 9 8.39 7.24 13.19
CA ARG A 9 7.86 8.56 12.80
C ARG A 9 7.33 9.32 14.00
N ILE A 10 7.19 10.64 13.84
CA ILE A 10 6.47 11.49 14.80
C ILE A 10 5.17 11.90 14.11
N ILE A 11 4.03 11.46 14.65
CA ILE A 11 2.69 11.81 14.16
C ILE A 11 1.94 12.45 15.34
N ASP A 12 1.40 13.65 15.13
CA ASP A 12 0.70 14.43 16.16
C ASP A 12 1.48 14.56 17.48
N GLY A 13 2.80 14.80 17.38
CA GLY A 13 3.70 14.93 18.53
C GLY A 13 4.04 13.62 19.24
N LYS A 14 3.48 12.48 18.79
CA LYS A 14 3.75 11.16 19.36
C LYS A 14 4.72 10.38 18.49
N ARG A 15 5.73 9.78 19.11
CA ARG A 15 6.62 8.83 18.46
C ARG A 15 5.84 7.54 18.19
N VAL A 16 5.78 7.13 16.93
CA VAL A 16 5.12 5.91 16.48
C VAL A 16 6.11 5.07 15.66
N VAL A 17 5.90 3.75 15.69
CA VAL A 17 6.65 2.80 14.89
C VAL A 17 5.74 2.26 13.80
N LEU A 18 6.25 2.19 12.57
CA LEU A 18 5.54 1.71 11.40
C LEU A 18 6.30 0.55 10.80
N PHE A 19 5.61 -0.53 10.48
CA PHE A 19 6.16 -1.66 9.72
C PHE A 19 5.59 -1.65 8.31
N GLY A 20 6.45 -1.79 7.31
CA GLY A 20 6.12 -1.81 5.89
C GLY A 20 6.91 -2.89 5.16
N PRO A 21 6.58 -3.17 3.88
CA PRO A 21 5.95 -2.26 2.93
C PRO A 21 4.50 -2.67 2.71
N PHE A 22 3.57 -2.10 3.48
CA PHE A 22 2.15 -2.18 3.14
C PHE A 22 1.78 -0.96 2.31
N ALA A 23 2.38 -0.86 1.13
CA ALA A 23 1.95 0.12 0.14
C ALA A 23 0.50 -0.21 -0.20
N THR A 24 -0.43 0.60 0.27
CA THR A 24 -1.84 0.44 -0.09
C THR A 24 -1.99 0.91 -1.54
N PHE A 25 -1.93 -0.02 -2.49
CA PHE A 25 -2.30 0.29 -3.87
C PHE A 25 -3.80 0.59 -3.90
N SER A 26 -4.15 1.78 -4.39
CA SER A 26 -5.53 2.23 -4.54
C SER A 26 -5.76 2.68 -5.96
N THR A 27 -6.84 2.20 -6.57
CA THR A 27 -7.31 2.67 -7.88
C THR A 27 -8.12 3.95 -7.77
N ARG A 28 -8.40 4.43 -6.55
CA ARG A 28 -9.05 5.73 -6.32
C ARG A 28 -8.07 6.86 -6.60
N PHE A 29 -8.48 7.80 -7.45
CA PHE A 29 -7.65 8.98 -7.72
C PHE A 29 -7.80 10.04 -6.62
N LEU A 30 -8.97 10.10 -5.97
CA LEU A 30 -9.28 11.04 -4.88
C LEU A 30 -9.48 10.31 -3.55
N LYS A 31 -9.32 11.00 -2.41
CA LYS A 31 -9.54 10.42 -1.06
C LYS A 31 -10.92 9.76 -0.91
N ASN A 32 -11.95 10.41 -1.45
CA ASN A 32 -13.33 9.92 -1.49
C ASN A 32 -13.73 9.42 -2.89
N GLY A 33 -12.75 9.06 -3.73
CA GLY A 33 -12.96 8.56 -5.08
C GLY A 33 -13.47 7.12 -5.14
N SER A 34 -13.80 6.67 -6.34
CA SER A 34 -14.31 5.32 -6.58
C SER A 34 -13.18 4.34 -6.87
N LEU A 35 -13.34 3.08 -6.46
CA LEU A 35 -12.43 2.01 -6.91
C LEU A 35 -12.52 1.80 -8.43
N TRP A 36 -13.60 2.29 -9.05
CA TRP A 36 -13.81 2.29 -10.49
C TRP A 36 -13.17 3.49 -11.20
N ASP A 37 -12.53 4.43 -10.50
CA ASP A 37 -11.92 5.64 -11.12
C ASP A 37 -10.95 5.25 -12.24
N LEU A 38 -10.10 4.24 -12.00
CA LEU A 38 -9.18 3.71 -13.02
C LEU A 38 -9.92 3.20 -14.25
N LEU A 39 -10.95 2.36 -14.06
CA LEU A 39 -11.71 1.77 -15.16
C LEU A 39 -12.55 2.80 -15.91
N ALA A 40 -13.12 3.78 -15.20
CA ALA A 40 -13.85 4.89 -15.80
C ALA A 40 -12.94 5.83 -16.60
N SER A 41 -11.65 5.93 -16.24
CA SER A 41 -10.65 6.70 -16.98
C SER A 41 -10.10 5.97 -18.22
N THR A 42 -10.32 4.65 -18.31
CA THR A 42 -9.90 3.85 -19.46
C THR A 42 -10.76 4.15 -20.67
N ASN A 43 -10.14 4.49 -21.78
CA ASN A 43 -10.76 4.74 -23.07
C ASN A 43 -9.93 4.09 -24.19
N THR A 44 -10.44 4.13 -25.43
CA THR A 44 -9.79 3.48 -26.58
C THR A 44 -8.40 4.02 -26.89
N SER A 45 -8.08 5.25 -26.49
CA SER A 45 -6.78 5.89 -26.73
C SER A 45 -5.71 5.54 -25.69
N ASN A 46 -6.10 5.13 -24.48
CA ASN A 46 -5.15 4.84 -23.39
C ASN A 46 -5.10 3.36 -22.96
N ILE A 47 -6.03 2.52 -23.42
CA ILE A 47 -6.06 1.09 -23.05
C ILE A 47 -4.82 0.33 -23.53
N LEU A 48 -4.36 0.57 -24.75
CA LEU A 48 -3.16 -0.07 -25.30
C LEU A 48 -1.89 0.35 -24.54
N PRO A 49 -1.62 1.65 -24.31
CA PRO A 49 -0.54 2.09 -23.43
C PRO A 49 -0.60 1.51 -22.01
N MET A 50 -1.78 1.45 -21.38
CA MET A 50 -1.94 0.88 -20.04
C MET A 50 -1.57 -0.60 -19.99
N LEU A 51 -1.96 -1.37 -21.01
CA LEU A 51 -1.61 -2.79 -21.09
C LEU A 51 -0.11 -3.00 -21.31
N ASN A 52 0.52 -2.22 -22.18
CA ASN A 52 1.97 -2.30 -22.42
C ASN A 52 2.77 -2.04 -21.14
N VAL A 53 2.44 -0.98 -20.40
CA VAL A 53 3.10 -0.68 -19.11
C VAL A 53 2.89 -1.82 -18.11
N GLY A 54 1.69 -2.42 -18.08
CA GLY A 54 1.38 -3.55 -17.23
C GLY A 54 2.20 -4.80 -17.56
N LEU A 55 2.45 -5.06 -18.84
CA LEU A 55 3.30 -6.17 -19.30
C LEU A 55 4.78 -5.90 -19.02
N ASP A 56 5.26 -4.69 -19.29
CA ASP A 56 6.65 -4.28 -19.05
C ASP A 56 7.00 -4.32 -17.55
N ASN A 57 6.00 -4.14 -16.68
CA ASN A 57 6.16 -4.12 -15.22
C ASN A 57 5.37 -5.24 -14.53
N PHE A 58 5.25 -6.41 -15.17
CA PHE A 58 4.42 -7.50 -14.69
C PHE A 58 4.71 -7.92 -13.25
N ASP A 59 5.99 -7.99 -12.86
CA ASP A 59 6.39 -8.32 -11.49
C ASP A 59 5.88 -7.30 -10.46
N LEU A 60 5.92 -6.02 -10.80
CA LEU A 60 5.39 -4.96 -9.95
C LEU A 60 3.87 -5.06 -9.85
N VAL A 61 3.17 -5.26 -10.97
CA VAL A 61 1.71 -5.45 -10.98
C VAL A 61 1.30 -6.64 -10.12
N LYS A 62 1.98 -7.78 -10.29
CA LYS A 62 1.77 -8.99 -9.50
C LYS A 62 2.01 -8.77 -8.01
N TYR A 63 3.10 -8.06 -7.67
CA TYR A 63 3.40 -7.72 -6.29
C TYR A 63 2.31 -6.83 -5.67
N LEU A 64 1.86 -5.79 -6.38
CA LEU A 64 0.81 -4.89 -5.90
C LEU A 64 -0.53 -5.62 -5.70
N ILE A 65 -0.92 -6.49 -6.63
CA ILE A 65 -2.11 -7.35 -6.47
C ILE A 65 -1.97 -8.25 -5.23
N SER A 66 -0.80 -8.86 -5.05
CA SER A 66 -0.53 -9.72 -3.88
C SER A 66 -0.63 -8.94 -2.57
N GLN A 67 -0.18 -7.68 -2.53
CA GLN A 67 -0.30 -6.81 -1.36
C GLN A 67 -1.76 -6.43 -1.05
N VAL A 68 -2.56 -6.15 -2.09
CA VAL A 68 -4.01 -5.88 -1.94
C VAL A 68 -4.75 -7.11 -1.41
N MET A 69 -4.36 -8.31 -1.85
CA MET A 69 -4.98 -9.57 -1.42
C MET A 69 -4.46 -10.09 -0.07
N GLN A 70 -3.39 -9.49 0.48
CA GLN A 70 -2.77 -9.95 1.72
C GLN A 70 -3.71 -9.78 2.91
N LYS A 71 -3.94 -10.87 3.66
CA LYS A 71 -4.80 -10.85 4.84
C LYS A 71 -4.04 -10.27 6.04
N ASP A 72 -4.76 -9.72 7.00
CA ASP A 72 -4.15 -9.16 8.22
C ASP A 72 -3.31 -10.18 9.00
N LYS A 73 -3.63 -11.48 8.90
CA LYS A 73 -2.82 -12.56 9.50
C LYS A 73 -1.43 -12.66 8.86
N ASP A 74 -1.36 -12.52 7.54
CA ASP A 74 -0.10 -12.62 6.80
C ASP A 74 0.77 -11.38 7.04
N ARG A 75 0.14 -10.21 7.23
CA ARG A 75 0.83 -8.98 7.64
C ARG A 75 1.46 -9.10 9.03
N LEU A 76 0.73 -9.68 9.98
CA LEU A 76 1.23 -9.95 11.33
C LEU A 76 2.36 -10.99 11.30
N ALA A 77 2.23 -12.05 10.50
CA ALA A 77 3.28 -13.06 10.35
C ALA A 77 4.58 -12.44 9.82
N ALA A 78 4.50 -11.60 8.79
CA ALA A 78 5.65 -10.88 8.25
C ALA A 78 6.28 -9.92 9.29
N LEU A 79 5.46 -9.30 10.15
CA LEU A 79 5.96 -8.49 11.26
C LEU A 79 6.69 -9.35 12.30
N CYS A 80 6.15 -10.52 12.66
CA CYS A 80 6.77 -11.43 13.61
C CYS A 80 8.12 -11.99 13.10
N GLU A 81 8.34 -12.08 11.78
CA GLU A 81 9.66 -12.43 11.23
C GLU A 81 10.74 -11.39 11.54
N TYR A 82 10.38 -10.11 11.66
CA TYR A 82 11.30 -9.01 11.96
C TYR A 82 11.31 -8.62 13.45
N TYR A 83 10.15 -8.76 14.11
CA TYR A 83 9.95 -8.43 15.51
C TYR A 83 9.11 -9.53 16.19
N PRO A 84 9.75 -10.62 16.66
CA PRO A 84 9.05 -11.81 17.18
C PRO A 84 8.11 -11.55 18.36
N GLU A 85 8.37 -10.50 19.12
CA GLU A 85 7.56 -10.08 20.28
C GLU A 85 6.32 -9.25 19.88
N ALA A 86 6.08 -9.03 18.58
CA ALA A 86 4.92 -8.31 18.10
C ALA A 86 3.60 -9.01 18.51
N ARG A 87 2.78 -8.32 19.31
CA ARG A 87 1.43 -8.78 19.67
C ARG A 87 0.40 -8.05 18.84
N LYS A 88 -0.61 -8.78 18.34
CA LYS A 88 -1.66 -8.20 17.48
C LYS A 88 -2.36 -6.98 18.11
N GLU A 89 -2.51 -6.94 19.42
CA GLU A 89 -3.16 -5.83 20.13
C GLU A 89 -2.40 -4.50 20.07
N ASP A 90 -1.07 -4.56 19.95
CA ASP A 90 -0.19 -3.39 19.92
C ASP A 90 -0.09 -2.78 18.50
N TRP A 91 -0.57 -3.52 17.49
CA TRP A 91 -0.45 -3.15 16.09
C TRP A 91 -1.82 -3.00 15.42
N ARG A 92 -2.04 -1.85 14.79
CA ARG A 92 -3.24 -1.58 14.00
C ARG A 92 -2.87 -1.27 12.57
N LEU A 93 -3.73 -1.67 11.63
CA LEU A 93 -3.58 -1.25 10.24
C LEU A 93 -3.71 0.26 10.16
N TRP A 94 -2.64 0.93 9.72
CA TRP A 94 -2.62 2.36 9.50
C TRP A 94 -2.56 2.64 8.01
N GLN A 95 -3.65 3.15 7.44
CA GLN A 95 -3.66 3.57 6.04
C GLN A 95 -3.00 4.95 5.94
N ALA A 96 -1.79 5.00 5.37
CA ALA A 96 -1.18 6.28 5.01
C ALA A 96 -2.02 6.91 3.90
N GLY A 97 -2.81 7.93 4.25
CA GLY A 97 -3.58 8.69 3.27
C GLY A 97 -2.66 9.41 2.27
N PRO A 98 -3.16 9.83 1.10
CA PRO A 98 -2.39 10.65 0.18
C PRO A 98 -1.94 11.91 0.93
N ALA A 99 -0.63 12.17 0.82
CA ALA A 99 0.10 13.18 1.58
C ALA A 99 -0.70 14.47 1.69
N ARG A 100 -0.94 14.89 2.93
CA ARG A 100 -1.50 16.20 3.23
C ARG A 100 -0.32 17.17 3.11
N ALA A 101 -0.28 17.99 2.06
CA ALA A 101 0.53 19.20 2.06
C ALA A 101 -0.23 20.19 2.94
N ASP A 102 0.08 20.18 4.23
CA ASP A 102 -0.33 21.25 5.13
C ASP A 102 0.59 22.45 4.87
N HIS A 103 -0.01 23.52 4.37
CA HIS A 103 0.55 24.87 4.49
C HIS A 103 0.27 25.42 5.89
#